data_AF-A0A6N8IZT3-F1
#
_entry.id   AF-A0A6N8IZT3-F1
#
_cell.length_a   1.000
_cell.length_b   1.000
_cell.length_c   1.000
_cell.angle_alpha   90.00
_cell.angle_beta   90.00
_cell.angle_gamma   90.00
#
_symmetry.space_group_name_H-M   'P 1'
#
loop_
_entity.id
_entity.type
_entity.pdbx_description
1 polymer ?
#
loop_
_entity_poly.entity_id
_entity_poly.type
_entity_poly.pdbx_seq_one_letter_code
_entity_poly.pdbx_strand_id
1 'polypeptide(L)'
;MSSATYTPDRWTVLAITNAAGERHFRILASWYGGFLGSDSWRMSSGISKIEPGPDHYRVHNDTTGSVYICVKGAQGTSAFVSRVLASYQEQARAAGATIKELDSIEDVALPVDPELVQRLRESVAGVRVDLDERLPPEGADQHDGDAP
;
A
#
# COMPACT_ATOMS: atom_id res chain seq x y z
N MET A 1 -13.20 2.14 9.10
CA MET A 1 -12.14 1.23 8.61
C MET A 1 -10.94 1.35 9.53
N SER A 2 -10.51 0.27 10.18
CA SER A 2 -9.36 0.33 11.09
C SER A 2 -8.05 0.38 10.30
N SER A 3 -7.39 1.54 10.27
CA SER A 3 -6.06 1.69 9.68
C SER A 3 -5.01 0.98 10.54
N ALA A 4 -4.61 -0.23 10.13
CA ALA A 4 -3.56 -0.96 10.82
C ALA A 4 -2.18 -0.36 10.49
N THR A 5 -1.35 -0.16 11.52
CA THR A 5 0.06 0.24 11.36
C THR A 5 0.96 -0.96 11.60
N TYR A 6 1.91 -1.18 10.70
CA TYR A 6 2.82 -2.32 10.71
C TYR A 6 4.27 -1.83 10.72
N THR A 7 5.10 -2.40 11.59
CA THR A 7 6.54 -2.11 11.64
C THR A 7 7.30 -3.42 11.41
N PRO A 8 7.70 -3.74 10.17
CA PRO A 8 8.43 -4.96 9.87
C PRO A 8 9.91 -4.89 10.24
N ASP A 9 10.50 -6.05 10.53
CA ASP A 9 11.94 -6.19 10.79
C ASP A 9 12.75 -6.07 9.49
N ARG A 10 12.19 -6.56 8.38
CA ARG A 10 12.72 -6.36 7.02
C ARG A 10 11.60 -6.03 6.06
N TRP A 11 11.92 -5.23 5.06
CA TRP A 11 10.95 -4.82 4.04
C TRP A 11 11.63 -4.62 2.69
N THR A 12 10.94 -4.92 1.61
CA THR A 12 11.40 -4.57 0.26
C THR A 12 10.23 -4.05 -0.56
N VAL A 13 10.54 -3.25 -1.57
CA VAL A 13 9.55 -2.79 -2.53
C VAL A 13 9.56 -3.72 -3.73
N LEU A 14 8.38 -4.21 -4.08
CA LEU A 14 8.17 -5.02 -5.27
C LEU A 14 7.52 -4.17 -6.35
N ALA A 15 8.15 -4.14 -7.52
CA ALA A 15 7.54 -3.69 -8.75
C ALA A 15 6.95 -4.87 -9.52
N ILE A 16 5.62 -4.91 -9.60
CA ILE A 16 4.85 -5.92 -10.31
C ILE A 16 4.44 -5.33 -11.65
N THR A 17 4.84 -5.95 -12.75
CA THR A 17 4.48 -5.51 -14.10
C THR A 17 3.64 -6.59 -14.76
N ASN A 18 2.41 -6.26 -15.17
CA ASN A 18 1.53 -7.22 -15.84
C ASN A 18 1.91 -7.40 -17.33
N ALA A 19 1.24 -8.31 -18.01
CA ALA A 19 1.49 -8.58 -19.44
C ALA A 19 1.21 -7.38 -20.36
N ALA A 20 0.37 -6.42 -19.92
CA ALA A 20 0.10 -5.18 -20.63
C ALA A 20 1.15 -4.09 -20.39
N GLY A 21 2.16 -4.34 -19.53
CA GLY A 21 3.20 -3.39 -19.18
C GLY A 21 2.82 -2.43 -18.05
N GLU A 22 1.63 -2.58 -17.47
CA GLU A 22 1.18 -1.75 -16.35
C GLU A 22 1.92 -2.16 -15.07
N ARG A 23 2.37 -1.16 -14.31
CA ARG A 23 3.23 -1.34 -13.15
C ARG A 23 2.51 -0.97 -11.87
N HIS A 24 2.56 -1.86 -10.89
CA HIS A 24 2.05 -1.65 -9.53
C HIS A 24 3.16 -1.91 -8.51
N PHE A 25 3.19 -1.12 -7.44
CA PHE A 25 4.21 -1.23 -6.40
C PHE A 25 3.59 -1.74 -5.11
N ARG A 26 4.28 -2.64 -4.41
CA ARG A 26 3.83 -3.23 -3.14
C ARG A 26 4.98 -3.32 -2.16
N ILE A 27 4.67 -3.29 -0.86
CA ILE A 27 5.62 -3.63 0.19
C ILE A 27 5.54 -5.13 0.45
N LEU A 28 6.67 -5.81 0.41
CA LEU A 28 6.84 -7.14 0.99
C LEU A 28 7.54 -6.98 2.34
N ALA A 29 6.79 -7.21 3.40
CA ALA A 29 7.21 -7.05 4.79
C ALA A 29 7.43 -8.42 5.45
N SER A 30 8.42 -8.52 6.34
CA SER A 30 8.68 -9.72 7.13
C SER A 30 9.00 -9.40 8.58
N TRP A 31 8.59 -10.29 9.47
CA TRP A 31 8.87 -10.27 10.91
C TRP A 31 9.53 -11.57 11.30
N TYR A 32 10.62 -11.47 12.05
CA TYR A 32 11.28 -12.62 12.61
C TYR A 32 10.44 -13.21 13.73
N GLY A 33 10.32 -14.54 13.73
CA GLY A 33 9.75 -15.25 14.86
C GLY A 33 10.67 -15.17 16.08
N GLY A 34 10.10 -15.03 17.28
CA GLY A 34 10.85 -15.22 18.53
C GLY A 34 11.29 -16.68 18.73
N PHE A 35 11.83 -17.02 19.90
CA PHE A 35 12.38 -18.35 20.22
C PHE A 35 11.46 -19.55 19.88
N LEU A 36 10.14 -19.35 19.85
CA LEU A 36 9.14 -20.37 19.49
C LEU A 36 8.25 -19.97 18.30
N GLY A 37 8.50 -18.81 17.68
CA GLY A 37 7.71 -18.30 16.57
C GLY A 37 8.33 -18.63 15.23
N SER A 38 7.49 -18.88 14.22
CA SER A 38 7.96 -18.91 12.83
C SER A 38 8.04 -17.48 12.29
N ASP A 39 8.99 -17.25 11.38
CA ASP A 39 9.01 -16.03 10.57
C ASP A 39 7.66 -15.83 9.88
N SER A 40 7.17 -14.60 9.89
CA SER A 40 5.93 -14.23 9.23
C SER A 40 6.20 -13.16 8.18
N TRP A 41 5.31 -13.07 7.20
CA TRP A 41 5.44 -12.12 6.11
C TRP A 41 4.08 -11.64 5.63
N ARG A 42 4.07 -10.49 4.97
CA ARG A 42 2.88 -9.89 4.39
C ARG A 42 3.25 -9.07 3.17
N MET A 43 2.53 -9.28 2.07
CA MET A 43 2.56 -8.39 0.92
C MET A 43 1.40 -7.40 1.02
N SER A 44 1.69 -6.10 0.86
CA SER A 44 0.66 -5.06 0.91
C SER A 44 -0.25 -5.08 -0.32
N SER A 45 -1.38 -4.38 -0.28
CA SER A 45 -2.35 -4.33 -1.39
C SER A 45 -1.90 -3.44 -2.55
N GLY A 46 -1.04 -2.46 -2.29
CA GLY A 46 -0.55 -1.50 -3.27
C GLY A 46 -0.13 -0.21 -2.58
N ILE A 47 1.04 0.32 -2.94
CA ILE A 47 1.56 1.57 -2.42
C ILE A 47 0.80 2.72 -3.09
N SER A 48 0.28 3.65 -2.28
CA SER A 48 -0.40 4.84 -2.79
C SER A 48 0.28 6.15 -2.42
N LYS A 49 1.01 6.17 -1.30
CA LYS A 49 1.79 7.32 -0.88
C LYS A 49 2.99 6.85 -0.08
N ILE A 50 4.13 7.50 -0.31
CA ILE A 50 5.35 7.34 0.48
C ILE A 50 5.66 8.69 1.12
N GLU A 51 5.76 8.72 2.44
CA GLU A 51 6.19 9.90 3.19
C GLU A 51 7.59 9.61 3.76
N PRO A 52 8.65 10.22 3.21
CA PRO A 52 10.00 10.05 3.74
C PRO A 52 10.14 10.80 5.07
N GLY A 53 10.65 10.10 6.08
CA GLY A 53 11.10 10.67 7.35
C GLY A 53 12.62 10.59 7.50
N PRO A 54 13.18 11.06 8.63
CA PRO A 54 14.62 10.96 8.90
C PRO A 54 15.09 9.50 8.95
N ASP A 55 14.43 8.65 9.76
CA ASP A 55 14.88 7.28 10.05
C ASP A 55 14.03 6.18 9.39
N HIS A 56 12.87 6.53 8.85
CA HIS A 56 11.94 5.57 8.25
C HIS A 56 11.10 6.21 7.15
N TYR A 57 10.53 5.37 6.29
CA TYR A 57 9.46 5.73 5.37
C TYR A 57 8.12 5.34 5.96
N ARG A 58 7.10 6.19 5.82
CA ARG A 58 5.70 5.79 6.04
C ARG A 58 5.06 5.49 4.69
N VAL A 59 4.71 4.23 4.49
CA VAL A 59 4.15 3.74 3.23
C VAL A 59 2.68 3.44 3.41
N HIS A 60 1.85 4.24 2.75
CA HIS A 60 0.39 4.14 2.80
C HIS A 60 -0.12 3.24 1.67
N ASN A 61 -1.23 2.54 1.94
CA ASN A 61 -1.86 1.63 0.98
C ASN A 61 -3.35 1.92 0.87
N ASP A 62 -3.85 2.16 -0.34
CA ASP A 62 -5.22 2.65 -0.57
C ASP A 62 -6.30 1.62 -0.26
N THR A 63 -6.12 0.37 -0.67
CA THR A 63 -7.18 -0.65 -0.56
C THR A 63 -7.50 -1.02 0.88
N THR A 64 -6.50 -1.00 1.76
CA THR A 64 -6.63 -1.45 3.16
C THR A 64 -6.58 -0.31 4.15
N GLY A 65 -6.13 0.88 3.74
CA GLY A 65 -5.82 2.00 4.65
C GLY A 65 -4.66 1.70 5.61
N SER A 66 -3.85 0.67 5.35
CA SER A 66 -2.75 0.28 6.23
C SER A 66 -1.49 1.10 5.97
N VAL A 67 -0.74 1.38 7.03
CA VAL A 67 0.56 2.08 6.97
C VAL A 67 1.68 1.14 7.38
N TYR A 68 2.75 1.09 6.59
CA TYR A 68 3.98 0.38 6.92
C TYR A 68 5.06 1.39 7.32
N ILE A 69 5.66 1.18 8.48
CA ILE A 69 6.79 1.96 9.01
C ILE A 69 8.08 1.23 8.62
N CYS A 70 8.63 1.64 7.48
CA CYS A 70 9.77 1.02 6.84
C CYS A 70 11.07 1.70 7.31
N VAL A 71 11.74 1.13 8.32
CA VAL A 71 12.99 1.68 8.90
C VAL A 71 14.10 1.67 7.85
N LYS A 72 14.82 2.79 7.70
CA LYS A 72 15.96 2.90 6.80
C LYS A 72 17.08 1.96 7.25
N GLY A 73 17.73 1.28 6.32
CA GLY A 73 18.74 0.25 6.61
C GLY A 73 18.17 -1.14 6.93
N ALA A 74 16.85 -1.26 7.10
CA ALA A 74 16.17 -2.55 7.24
C ALA A 74 15.66 -3.12 5.90
N GLN A 75 15.99 -2.47 4.77
CA GLN A 75 15.55 -2.93 3.46
C GLN A 75 16.15 -4.32 3.12
N GLY A 76 15.33 -5.18 2.52
CA GLY A 76 15.66 -6.55 2.15
C GLY A 76 14.60 -7.55 2.60
N THR A 77 14.92 -8.84 2.48
CA THR A 77 14.05 -9.95 2.89
C THR A 77 14.80 -10.92 3.80
N SER A 78 14.09 -11.65 4.66
CA SER A 78 14.67 -12.83 5.33
C SER A 78 14.85 -13.96 4.32
N ALA A 79 15.75 -14.91 4.59
CA ALA A 79 15.98 -16.04 3.69
C ALA A 79 14.72 -16.87 3.40
N PHE A 80 13.82 -16.97 4.38
CA PHE A 80 12.52 -17.60 4.20
C PHE A 80 11.66 -16.81 3.19
N VAL A 81 11.55 -15.50 3.39
CA VAL A 81 10.75 -14.63 2.53
C VAL A 81 11.34 -14.51 1.12
N SER A 82 12.66 -14.56 0.96
CA SER A 82 13.30 -14.61 -0.36
C SER A 82 12.86 -15.85 -1.16
N ARG A 83 12.70 -17.02 -0.51
CA ARG A 83 12.18 -18.24 -1.18
C ARG A 83 10.71 -18.11 -1.56
N VAL A 84 9.90 -17.51 -0.67
CA VAL A 84 8.50 -17.22 -0.97
C VAL A 84 8.40 -16.30 -2.18
N LEU A 85 9.19 -15.22 -2.21
CA LEU A 85 9.24 -14.28 -3.32
C LEU A 85 9.66 -14.96 -4.63
N ALA A 86 10.68 -15.82 -4.61
CA ALA A 86 11.11 -16.57 -5.78
C ALA A 86 9.98 -17.42 -6.39
N SER A 87 9.15 -18.05 -5.55
CA SER A 87 7.97 -18.80 -6.01
C SER A 87 6.93 -17.89 -6.68
N TYR A 88 6.65 -16.71 -6.11
CA TYR A 88 5.75 -15.74 -6.73
C TYR A 88 6.30 -15.18 -8.05
N GLN A 89 7.61 -14.97 -8.15
CA GLN A 89 8.27 -14.53 -9.37
C GLN A 89 8.13 -15.58 -10.49
N GLU A 90 8.27 -16.87 -10.16
CA GLU A 90 8.06 -17.96 -11.11
C GLU A 90 6.62 -17.99 -11.63
N GLN A 91 5.66 -17.95 -10.71
CA GLN A 91 4.23 -17.95 -11.05
C GLN A 91 3.84 -16.73 -11.89
N ALA A 92 4.34 -15.54 -11.54
CA ALA A 92 4.12 -14.34 -12.33
C ALA A 92 4.65 -14.49 -13.75
N ARG A 93 5.86 -15.03 -13.92
CA ARG A 93 6.47 -15.24 -15.24
C ARG A 93 5.66 -16.22 -16.09
N ALA A 94 5.18 -17.32 -15.50
CA ALA A 94 4.31 -18.27 -16.17
C ALA A 94 2.99 -17.63 -16.65
N ALA A 95 2.52 -16.60 -15.95
CA ALA A 95 1.34 -15.81 -16.32
C ALA A 95 1.64 -14.59 -17.22
N GLY A 96 2.89 -14.44 -17.72
CA GLY A 96 3.29 -13.31 -18.56
C GLY A 96 3.51 -11.98 -17.81
N ALA A 97 3.57 -12.02 -16.49
CA ALA A 97 3.88 -10.88 -15.62
C ALA A 97 5.31 -10.97 -15.06
N THR A 98 5.80 -9.91 -14.43
CA THR A 98 7.09 -9.90 -13.73
C THR A 98 6.97 -9.27 -12.35
N ILE A 99 7.76 -9.76 -11.40
CA ILE A 99 7.90 -9.18 -10.06
C ILE A 99 9.39 -8.94 -9.84
N LYS A 100 9.77 -7.69 -9.58
CA LYS A 100 11.16 -7.28 -9.33
C LYS A 100 11.27 -6.57 -7.99
N GLU A 101 12.29 -6.89 -7.22
CA GLU A 101 12.68 -6.07 -6.08
C GLU A 101 13.30 -4.77 -6.59
N LEU A 102 13.03 -3.66 -5.91
CA LEU A 102 13.71 -2.40 -6.15
C LEU A 102 14.86 -2.23 -5.16
N ASP A 103 15.97 -1.67 -5.64
CA ASP A 103 17.14 -1.35 -4.82
C ASP A 103 16.87 -0.18 -3.89
N SER A 104 16.06 0.80 -4.33
CA SER A 104 15.58 1.91 -3.48
C SER A 104 14.07 2.08 -3.57
N ILE A 105 13.44 2.42 -2.44
CA ILE A 105 12.04 2.87 -2.41
C ILE A 105 11.84 4.22 -3.12
N GLU A 106 12.91 4.98 -3.32
CA GLU A 106 12.87 6.25 -4.04
C GLU A 106 12.69 6.05 -5.56
N ASP A 107 12.98 4.84 -6.07
CA ASP A 107 12.75 4.45 -7.47
C ASP A 107 11.27 4.13 -7.78
N VAL A 108 10.40 4.26 -6.77
CA VAL A 108 8.96 4.07 -6.92
C VAL A 108 8.39 5.26 -7.70
N ALA A 109 8.26 5.08 -9.01
CA ALA A 109 7.47 5.95 -9.87
C ALA A 109 5.99 5.63 -9.70
N LEU A 110 5.37 6.08 -8.61
CA LEU A 110 3.91 5.99 -8.46
C LEU A 110 3.27 6.71 -9.66
N PRO A 111 2.35 6.05 -10.40
CA PRO A 111 1.59 6.76 -11.41
C PRO A 111 0.78 7.83 -10.68
N VAL A 112 1.22 9.09 -10.79
CA VAL A 112 0.36 10.23 -10.51
C VAL A 112 -0.58 10.35 -11.70
N ASP A 113 -1.43 9.33 -11.89
CA ASP A 113 -2.44 9.34 -12.92
C ASP A 113 -3.80 9.48 -12.25
N PRO A 114 -4.31 10.73 -12.13
CA PRO A 114 -5.66 11.00 -11.64
C PRO A 114 -6.72 10.18 -12.37
N GLU A 115 -6.48 9.83 -13.63
CA GLU A 115 -7.39 9.08 -14.50
C GLU A 115 -7.38 7.57 -14.16
N LEU A 116 -6.25 6.99 -13.76
CA LEU A 116 -6.19 5.61 -13.26
C LEU A 116 -6.86 5.48 -11.88
N VAL A 117 -6.65 6.45 -11.00
CA VAL A 117 -7.35 6.54 -9.71
C VAL A 117 -8.86 6.67 -9.92
N GLN A 118 -9.28 7.46 -10.91
CA GLN A 118 -10.67 7.60 -11.30
C GLN A 118 -11.24 6.33 -11.95
N ARG A 119 -10.52 5.68 -12.87
CA ARG A 119 -10.90 4.40 -13.50
C ARG A 119 -11.02 3.27 -12.49
N LEU A 120 -10.16 3.21 -11.48
CA LEU A 120 -10.25 2.23 -10.38
C LEU A 120 -11.46 2.52 -9.47
N ARG A 121 -11.78 3.80 -9.20
CA ARG A 121 -13.00 4.20 -8.49
C ARG A 121 -14.27 3.83 -9.26
N GLU A 122 -14.28 4.07 -10.57
CA GLU A 122 -15.39 3.78 -11.48
C GLU A 122 -15.57 2.27 -11.71
N SER A 123 -14.48 1.51 -11.75
CA SER A 123 -14.53 0.04 -11.87
C SER A 123 -15.06 -0.66 -10.62
N VAL A 124 -15.01 -0.01 -9.45
CA VAL A 124 -15.61 -0.52 -8.19
C VAL A 124 -17.06 -0.04 -8.02
N ALA A 125 -17.45 1.07 -8.67
CA ALA A 125 -18.82 1.57 -8.71
C ALA A 125 -19.82 0.66 -9.47
N GLY A 126 -19.32 -0.36 -10.19
CA GLY A 126 -20.13 -1.41 -10.80
C GLY A 126 -20.70 -2.45 -9.82
N VAL A 127 -20.24 -2.45 -8.56
CA VAL A 127 -20.82 -3.27 -7.49
C VAL A 127 -21.66 -2.34 -6.63
N ARG A 128 -22.99 -2.36 -6.86
CA ARG A 128 -23.96 -1.62 -6.04
C ARG A 128 -23.78 -1.98 -4.57
N VAL A 129 -23.33 -1.02 -3.77
CA VAL A 129 -23.66 -0.95 -2.35
C VAL A 129 -24.42 0.36 -2.19
N ASP A 130 -25.73 0.24 -1.99
CA ASP A 130 -26.57 1.36 -1.57
C ASP A 130 -25.98 1.96 -0.30
N LEU A 131 -25.52 3.21 -0.39
CA LEU A 131 -25.20 4.05 0.76
C LEU A 131 -26.13 5.25 0.68
N ASP A 132 -27.35 5.02 1.16
CA ASP A 132 -28.23 6.09 1.61
C ASP A 132 -27.61 6.68 2.88
N GLU A 133 -26.85 7.77 2.75
CA GLU A 133 -26.65 8.70 3.86
C GLU A 133 -26.34 10.11 3.36
N ARG A 134 -27.38 10.93 3.52
CA ARG A 134 -27.53 12.36 3.36
C ARG A 134 -26.44 13.17 4.08
N LEU A 135 -25.66 13.96 3.33
CA LEU A 135 -24.81 15.02 3.90
C LEU A 135 -25.67 16.20 4.39
N PRO A 136 -25.38 16.81 5.54
CA PRO A 136 -25.96 18.10 5.90
C PRO A 136 -25.33 19.22 5.05
N PRO A 137 -26.08 20.26 4.66
CA PRO A 137 -25.51 21.37 3.90
C PRO A 137 -24.61 22.22 4.80
N GLU A 138 -23.38 22.46 4.34
CA GLU A 138 -22.49 23.47 4.90
C GLU A 138 -22.96 24.88 4.49
N GLY A 139 -22.99 25.78 5.47
CA GLY A 139 -22.82 27.21 5.27
C GLY A 139 -24.06 28.09 5.47
N ALA A 140 -24.18 28.67 6.67
CA ALA A 140 -24.72 30.02 6.84
C ALA A 140 -24.11 30.64 8.10
N ASP A 141 -23.01 31.36 7.93
CA ASP A 141 -22.67 32.47 8.82
C ASP A 141 -23.83 33.49 8.78
N GLN A 142 -24.34 33.88 9.94
CA GLN A 142 -24.69 35.28 10.22
C GLN A 142 -24.92 35.52 11.71
N HIS A 143 -24.14 36.49 12.20
CA HIS A 143 -24.25 37.20 13.47
C HIS A 143 -25.60 37.93 13.60
N ASP A 144 -26.23 37.83 14.77
CA ASP A 144 -26.79 38.92 15.61
C ASP A 144 -27.64 38.21 16.68
N GLY A 145 -27.49 38.47 17.97
CA GLY A 145 -27.58 39.81 18.54
C GLY A 145 -28.87 39.84 19.36
N ASP A 146 -28.67 39.87 20.67
CA ASP A 146 -29.54 40.39 21.71
C ASP A 146 -30.51 39.48 22.48
N ALA A 147 -30.39 39.64 23.80
CA ALA A 147 -31.27 39.17 24.83
C ALA A 147 -32.55 40.04 24.86
N PRO A 148 -33.58 39.65 25.62
CA PRO A 148 -33.56 39.96 27.05
C PRO A 148 -33.90 38.78 27.97
#